data_AF-A0A957UPX5-F1
#
_entry.id   AF-A0A957UPX5-F1
#
_cell.length_a   1.000
_cell.length_b   1.000
_cell.length_c   1.000
_cell.angle_alpha   90.00
_cell.angle_beta   90.00
_cell.angle_gamma   90.00
#
_symmetry.space_group_name_H-M   'P 1'
#
loop_
_entity.id
_entity.type
_entity.pdbx_description
1 polymer ?
#
loop_
_entity_poly.entity_id
_entity_poly.type
_entity_poly.pdbx_seq_one_letter_code
_entity_poly.pdbx_strand_id
1 'polypeptide(L)' 'MAHAVESRTYTPAQQLRSALDEAERLIVSPTAQTIEKLLTLLDQIEWLFVDLASMGVDLRP' A
#
# COMPACT_ATOMS: atom_id res chain seq x y z
N MET A 1 2.76 1.70 28.87
CA MET A 1 2.22 0.54 28.12
C MET A 1 0.73 0.75 27.99
N ALA A 2 0.28 1.27 26.86
CA ALA A 2 -1.13 1.54 26.59
C ALA A 2 -1.52 0.70 25.38
N HIS A 3 -2.42 -0.23 25.66
CA HIS A 3 -3.07 -1.19 24.78
C HIS A 3 -3.23 -0.68 23.33
N ALA A 4 -2.38 -1.20 22.44
CA ALA A 4 -2.61 -1.17 21.01
C ALA A 4 -3.82 -2.07 20.75
N VAL A 5 -5.00 -1.46 20.77
CA VAL A 5 -6.26 -2.16 20.50
C VAL A 5 -6.16 -2.69 19.08
N GLU A 6 -5.99 -4.00 19.00
CA GLU A 6 -6.14 -4.85 17.84
C GLU A 6 -7.53 -4.62 17.23
N SER A 7 -7.63 -3.60 16.40
CA SER A 7 -8.66 -3.56 15.38
C SER A 7 -7.94 -3.85 14.07
N ARG A 8 -7.98 -5.12 13.66
CA ARG A 8 -7.73 -5.55 12.27
C ARG A 8 -8.83 -4.95 11.37
N THR A 9 -9.00 -3.65 11.42
CA THR A 9 -9.86 -2.92 10.49
C THR A 9 -9.02 -2.84 9.24
N TYR A 10 -9.32 -3.67 8.24
CA TYR A 10 -8.80 -3.57 6.88
C TYR A 10 -9.18 -2.17 6.35
N THR A 11 -8.42 -1.15 6.73
CA THR A 11 -8.62 0.21 6.24
C THR A 11 -7.87 0.36 4.93
N PRO A 12 -8.37 1.16 3.97
CA PRO A 12 -7.65 1.44 2.73
C PRO A 12 -6.22 1.98 2.99
N ALA A 13 -6.01 2.68 4.10
CA ALA A 13 -4.69 3.15 4.53
C ALA A 13 -3.73 2.01 4.94
N GLN A 14 -4.21 0.97 5.61
CA GLN A 14 -3.39 -0.22 5.91
C GLN A 14 -3.06 -0.98 4.63
N GLN A 15 -4.01 -1.11 3.71
CA GLN A 15 -3.79 -1.74 2.41
C GLN A 15 -2.74 -0.97 1.59
N LEU A 16 -2.84 0.36 1.54
CA LEU A 16 -1.85 1.22 0.87
C LEU A 16 -0.46 1.02 1.48
N ARG A 17 -0.35 1.00 2.81
CA ARG A 17 0.94 0.78 3.48
C ARG A 17 1.54 -0.59 3.15
N SER A 18 0.75 -1.66 3.21
CA SER A 18 1.25 -3.00 2.86
C SER A 18 1.66 -3.12 1.40
N ALA A 19 0.90 -2.49 0.49
CA ALA A 19 1.26 -2.46 -0.93
C ALA A 19 2.57 -1.70 -1.16
N LEU A 20 2.76 -0.54 -0.51
CA LEU A 20 4.01 0.22 -0.59
C LEU A 20 5.21 -0.59 -0.06
N ASP A 21 5.07 -1.24 1.10
CA ASP A 21 6.13 -2.08 1.69
C ASP A 21 6.51 -3.25 0.75
N GLU A 22 5.54 -3.82 0.04
CA GLU A 22 5.79 -4.91 -0.91
C GLU A 22 6.41 -4.42 -2.22
N ALA A 23 5.95 -3.28 -2.75
CA ALA A 23 6.53 -2.64 -3.93
C ALA A 23 7.99 -2.25 -3.69
N GLU A 24 8.32 -1.70 -2.51
CA GLU A 24 9.68 -1.36 -2.12
C GLU A 24 10.60 -2.59 -2.13
N ARG A 25 10.12 -3.76 -1.71
CA ARG A 25 10.91 -5.00 -1.75
C ARG A 25 11.13 -5.49 -3.18
N LEU A 26 10.11 -5.37 -4.02
CA LEU A 26 10.15 -5.83 -5.41
C LEU A 26 11.02 -4.92 -6.31
N ILE A 27 11.08 -3.62 -6.03
CA ILE A 27 11.85 -2.65 -6.82
C ILE A 27 13.37 -2.77 -6.64
N VAL A 28 13.83 -3.34 -5.52
CA VAL A 28 15.27 -3.54 -5.25
C VAL A 28 15.86 -4.63 -6.15
N SER A 29 15.07 -5.62 -6.59
CA SER A 29 15.52 -6.68 -7.48
C SER A 29 14.40 -7.09 -8.45
N PRO A 30 14.10 -6.24 -9.45
CA PRO A 30 13.10 -6.55 -10.45
C PRO A 30 13.66 -7.65 -11.38
N THR A 31 13.01 -8.81 -11.37
CA THR A 31 13.30 -9.90 -12.30
C THR A 31 12.14 -10.02 -13.28
N ALA A 32 12.35 -10.73 -14.40
CA ALA A 32 11.26 -11.01 -15.34
C ALA A 32 10.07 -11.73 -14.67
N GLN A 33 10.31 -12.45 -13.57
CA GLN A 33 9.28 -13.15 -12.81
C GLN A 33 8.52 -12.23 -11.84
N THR A 34 9.13 -11.14 -11.38
CA THR A 34 8.52 -10.21 -10.40
C THR A 34 8.02 -8.91 -11.02
N ILE A 35 8.41 -8.61 -12.26
CA ILE A 35 8.07 -7.35 -12.94
C ILE A 35 6.55 -7.19 -13.12
N GLU A 36 5.84 -8.24 -13.53
CA GLU A 36 4.38 -8.19 -13.72
C GLU A 36 3.66 -7.93 -12.39
N LYS A 37 4.12 -8.62 -11.34
CA LYS A 37 3.61 -8.41 -9.98
C LYS A 37 3.87 -6.99 -9.52
N LEU A 38 5.06 -6.46 -9.73
CA LEU A 38 5.42 -5.09 -9.38
C LEU A 38 4.53 -4.08 -10.11
N LEU A 39 4.34 -4.23 -11.42
CA LEU A 39 3.48 -3.33 -12.22
C LEU A 39 2.04 -3.35 -11.72
N THR A 40 1.49 -4.55 -11.47
CA THR A 40 0.14 -4.70 -10.90
C THR A 40 0.03 -4.03 -9.52
N LEU A 41 1.08 -4.14 -8.70
CA LEU A 41 1.13 -3.52 -7.38
C LEU A 41 1.15 -1.99 -7.47
N LEU A 42 1.88 -1.43 -8.44
CA LEU A 42 1.94 0.01 -8.68
C LEU A 42 0.57 0.56 -9.13
N ASP A 43 -0.12 -0.13 -10.03
CA ASP A 43 -1.48 0.24 -10.44
C ASP A 43 -2.45 0.21 -9.25
N GLN A 44 -2.32 -0.79 -8.38
CA GLN A 44 -3.14 -0.89 -7.16
C GLN A 44 -2.84 0.25 -6.18
N ILE A 45 -1.56 0.60 -5.99
CA ILE A 45 -1.14 1.71 -5.13
C ILE A 45 -1.74 3.02 -5.64
N GLU A 46 -1.70 3.29 -6.95
CA GLU A 46 -2.29 4.48 -7.55
C GLU A 46 -3.80 4.57 -7.26
N TRP A 47 -4.53 3.46 -7.45
CA TRP A 47 -5.96 3.39 -7.11
C TRP A 47 -6.23 3.66 -5.64
N LEU A 48 -5.42 3.13 -4.73
CA LEU A 48 -5.57 3.34 -3.28
C LEU A 48 -5.31 4.80 -2.87
N PHE A 49 -4.36 5.48 -3.52
CA PHE A 49 -4.16 6.91 -3.32
C PHE A 49 -5.39 7.72 -3.76
N VAL A 50 -5.96 7.41 -4.93
CA VAL A 50 -7.17 8.08 -5.43
C VAL A 50 -8.36 7.85 -4.50
N ASP A 51 -8.56 6.60 -4.05
CA ASP A 51 -9.64 6.24 -3.13
C ASP A 51 -9.51 6.98 -1.80
N LEU A 52 -8.34 6.94 -1.17
CA LEU A 52 -8.10 7.62 0.11
C LEU A 52 -8.22 9.15 0.00
N ALA A 53 -7.78 9.75 -1.11
CA ALA A 53 -7.94 11.18 -1.35
C ALA A 53 -9.43 11.54 -1.47
N SER A 54 -10.24 10.67 -2.10
CA SER A 54 -11.69 10.85 -2.20
C SER A 54 -12.40 10.75 -0.85
N MET A 55 -11.84 9.99 0.10
CA MET A 55 -12.31 9.88 1.48
C MET A 55 -11.90 11.07 2.37
N GLY A 56 -11.17 12.05 1.82
CA GLY A 56 -10.67 13.21 2.57
C GLY A 56 -9.55 12.87 3.56
N VAL A 57 -8.88 11.72 3.39
CA VAL A 57 -7.70 11.36 4.18
C VAL A 57 -6.52 12.19 3.67
N ASP A 58 -5.85 12.90 4.58
CA ASP A 58 -4.60 13.60 4.23
C ASP A 58 -3.48 12.55 4.04
N LEU A 59 -2.99 12.46 2.80
CA LEU A 59 -1.98 11.48 2.38
C LEU A 59 -0.55 12.06 2.39
N ARG A 60 -0.39 13.31 2.85
CA ARG A 60 0.92 13.94 2.97
C ARG A 60 1.64 13.42 4.23
N PRO A 61 2.96 13.16 4.16
CA PRO A 61 3.76 12.77 5.31
C PRO A 61 3.89 13.88 6.36
#